data_AF-A0A367MGL3-F1
#
_entry.id   AF-A0A367MGL3-F1
#
_cell.length_a   1.000
_cell.length_b   1.000
_cell.length_c   1.000
_cell.angle_alpha   90.00
_cell.angle_beta   90.00
_cell.angle_gamma   90.00
#
_symmetry.space_group_name_H-M   'P 1'
#
loop_
_entity.id
_entity.type
_entity.pdbx_description
1 polymer ?
#
loop_
_entity_poly.entity_id
_entity_poly.type
_entity_poly.pdbx_seq_one_letter_code
_entity_poly.pdbx_strand_id
1 'polypeptide(L)' 'KPTYRSITVNGEEMEFSEGFTDLHTTSYEEILAGRGYGIDDARHCVETVNTIRSAVIVPASDNEGHPFVAALAR' A
#
# COMPACT_ATOMS: atom_id res chain seq x y z
N LYS A 1 0.37 19.68 3.32
CA LYS A 1 0.75 19.03 2.05
C LYS A 1 -0.03 17.72 1.98
N PRO A 2 -0.98 17.53 1.03
CA PRO A 2 -1.61 16.22 0.87
C PRO A 2 -0.52 15.21 0.46
N THR A 3 -0.55 14.03 1.07
CA THR A 3 0.28 12.90 0.68
C THR A 3 -0.26 12.36 -0.64
N TYR A 4 0.57 12.27 -1.69
CA TYR A 4 0.17 11.64 -2.96
C TYR A 4 0.09 10.12 -2.81
N ARG A 5 -1.06 9.53 -3.13
CA ARG A 5 -1.30 8.07 -3.07
C ARG A 5 -1.94 7.60 -4.36
N SER A 6 -1.21 6.77 -5.10
CA SER A 6 -1.67 6.24 -6.38
C SER A 6 -1.26 4.78 -6.54
N ILE A 7 -2.13 4.01 -7.20
CA ILE A 7 -1.88 2.63 -7.62
C ILE A 7 -2.29 2.53 -9.10
N THR A 8 -1.40 2.04 -9.96
CA THR A 8 -1.69 1.73 -11.36
C THR A 8 -1.78 0.22 -11.55
N VAL A 9 -2.92 -0.26 -12.04
CA VAL A 9 -3.15 -1.69 -12.33
C VAL A 9 -3.87 -1.81 -13.68
N ASN A 10 -3.44 -2.76 -14.51
CA ASN A 10 -4.01 -2.97 -15.86
C ASN A 10 -4.01 -1.73 -16.76
N GLY A 11 -3.08 -0.79 -16.53
CA GLY A 11 -2.98 0.47 -17.28
C GLY A 11 -3.91 1.58 -16.79
N GLU A 12 -4.70 1.33 -15.75
CA GLU A 12 -5.58 2.33 -15.13
C GLU A 12 -4.98 2.84 -13.82
N GLU A 13 -4.95 4.16 -13.65
CA GLU A 13 -4.51 4.81 -12.42
C GLU A 13 -5.71 5.04 -11.48
N MET A 14 -5.56 4.60 -10.24
CA MET A 14 -6.42 4.96 -9.13
C MET A 14 -5.64 5.86 -8.17
N GLU A 15 -5.98 7.15 -8.18
CA GLU A 15 -5.47 8.14 -7.24
C GLU A 15 -6.44 8.24 -6.06
N PHE A 16 -5.92 8.20 -4.84
CA PHE A 16 -6.70 8.18 -3.62
C PHE A 16 -6.03 9.02 -2.54
N SER A 17 -5.56 10.23 -2.87
CA SER A 17 -5.07 11.16 -1.85
C SER A 17 -6.20 11.77 -1.02
N GLU A 18 -7.40 11.81 -1.60
CA GLU A 18 -8.64 12.33 -1.01
C GLU A 18 -9.63 11.19 -0.72
N GLY A 19 -10.72 11.47 0.02
CA GLY A 19 -11.77 10.46 0.30
C GLY A 19 -11.58 9.61 1.56
N PHE A 20 -10.64 9.97 2.44
CA PHE A 20 -10.38 9.25 3.71
C PHE A 20 -11.25 9.68 4.91
N THR A 21 -12.25 10.53 4.72
CA THR A 21 -12.96 11.18 5.83
C THR A 21 -13.76 10.20 6.68
N ASP A 22 -14.42 9.23 6.06
CA ASP A 22 -15.43 8.39 6.74
C ASP A 22 -15.11 6.88 6.74
N LEU A 23 -13.90 6.50 6.32
CA LEU A 23 -13.49 5.10 6.28
C LEU A 23 -13.43 4.46 7.68
N HIS A 24 -13.16 5.26 8.72
CA HIS A 24 -13.19 4.76 10.09
C HIS A 24 -14.61 4.34 10.50
N THR A 25 -15.61 5.19 10.26
CA THR A 25 -17.02 4.87 10.55
C THR A 25 -17.45 3.62 9.81
N THR A 26 -17.18 3.56 8.50
CA THR A 26 -17.49 2.38 7.67
C THR A 26 -16.81 1.12 8.21
N SER A 27 -15.54 1.22 8.60
CA SER A 27 -14.80 0.10 9.19
C SER A 27 -15.44 -0.43 10.47
N TYR A 28 -15.87 0.47 11.37
CA TYR A 28 -16.58 0.07 12.60
C TYR A 28 -17.93 -0.60 12.30
N GLU A 29 -18.69 -0.08 11.33
CA GLU A 29 -19.96 -0.69 10.91
C GLU A 29 -19.76 -2.12 10.40
N GLU A 30 -18.74 -2.35 9.56
CA GLU A 30 -18.42 -3.69 9.05
C GLU A 30 -17.92 -4.64 10.16
N ILE A 31 -17.09 -4.14 11.09
CA ILE A 31 -16.64 -4.92 12.27
C ILE A 31 -17.85 -5.36 13.11
N LEU A 32 -18.76 -4.44 13.44
CA LEU A 32 -19.96 -4.75 14.23
C LEU A 32 -20.93 -5.67 13.49
N ALA A 33 -20.96 -5.61 12.15
CA ALA A 33 -21.72 -6.53 11.31
C ALA A 33 -21.06 -7.91 11.12
N GLY A 34 -19.90 -8.16 11.72
CA GLY A 34 -19.17 -9.43 11.61
C GLY A 34 -18.46 -9.63 10.25
N ARG A 35 -18.28 -8.56 9.47
CA ARG A 35 -17.58 -8.53 8.18
C ARG A 35 -16.27 -7.72 8.20
N GLY A 36 -15.81 -7.35 9.38
CA GLY A 36 -14.54 -6.66 9.56
C GLY A 36 -13.34 -7.55 9.23
N TYR A 37 -12.20 -6.92 8.93
CA TYR A 37 -10.94 -7.61 8.69
C TYR A 37 -10.36 -8.17 9.99
N GLY A 38 -10.00 -9.45 9.97
CA GLY A 38 -9.39 -10.16 11.09
C GLY A 38 -7.86 -10.20 11.02
N ILE A 39 -7.27 -10.97 11.94
CA ILE A 39 -5.80 -11.17 11.98
C ILE A 39 -5.30 -11.81 10.69
N ASP A 40 -6.06 -12.76 10.12
CA ASP A 40 -5.62 -13.49 8.93
C ASP A 40 -5.60 -12.58 7.68
N ASP A 41 -6.50 -11.60 7.58
CA ASP A 41 -6.49 -10.61 6.51
C ASP A 41 -5.28 -9.66 6.60
N ALA A 42 -4.88 -9.29 7.82
CA ALA A 42 -3.79 -8.34 8.07
C ALA A 42 -2.40 -9.00 8.10
N ARG A 43 -2.33 -10.31 8.34
CA ARG A 43 -1.07 -11.06 8.58
C ARG A 43 -0.05 -10.84 7.48
N HIS A 44 -0.46 -10.98 6.22
CA HIS A 44 0.45 -10.86 5.09
C HIS A 44 1.12 -9.47 5.01
N CYS A 45 0.37 -8.40 5.32
CA CYS A 45 0.91 -7.04 5.36
C CYS A 45 2.00 -6.89 6.42
N VAL A 46 1.76 -7.43 7.63
CA VAL A 46 2.72 -7.38 8.74
C VAL A 46 3.99 -8.16 8.41
N GLU A 47 3.85 -9.38 7.88
CA GLU A 47 4.98 -10.23 7.49
C GLU A 47 5.80 -9.60 6.36
N THR A 48 5.14 -8.99 5.38
CA THR A 48 5.78 -8.28 4.27
C THR A 48 6.64 -7.12 4.78
N VAL A 49 6.07 -6.24 5.62
CA VAL A 49 6.82 -5.11 6.19
C VAL A 49 7.96 -5.59 7.07
N ASN A 50 7.75 -6.64 7.87
CA ASN A 50 8.81 -7.21 8.70
C ASN A 50 9.97 -7.75 7.85
N THR A 51 9.66 -8.43 6.74
CA THR A 51 10.66 -8.94 5.79
C THR A 51 11.46 -7.80 5.17
N ILE A 52 10.79 -6.76 4.66
CA ILE A 52 11.43 -5.58 4.07
C ILE A 52 12.37 -4.91 5.07
N ARG A 53 11.97 -4.80 6.34
CA ARG A 53 12.76 -4.13 7.39
C ARG A 53 14.10 -4.81 7.68
N SER A 54 14.24 -6.10 7.38
CA SER A 54 15.47 -6.87 7.59
C SER A 54 16.15 -7.30 6.29
N ALA A 55 15.61 -6.91 5.14
CA ALA A 55 16.17 -7.25 3.85
C ALA A 55 17.50 -6.50 3.59
N VAL A 56 18.40 -7.16 2.86
CA VAL A 56 19.62 -6.53 2.37
C VAL A 56 19.26 -5.64 1.19
N ILE A 57 19.81 -4.43 1.16
CA ILE A 57 19.63 -3.50 0.05
C ILE A 57 20.31 -4.08 -1.19
N VAL A 58 19.58 -4.12 -2.30
CA VAL A 58 20.08 -4.57 -3.61
C VAL A 58 19.75 -3.51 -4.67
N PRO A 59 20.57 -3.38 -5.73
CA PRO A 59 20.20 -2.57 -6.88
C PRO A 59 18.96 -3.17 -7.55
N ALA A 60 18.13 -2.32 -8.15
CA ALA A 60 17.02 -2.79 -8.98
C ALA A 60 17.56 -3.57 -10.19
N SER A 61 17.02 -4.76 -10.42
CA SER A 61 17.27 -5.60 -11.60
C SER A 61 15.98 -5.83 -12.38
N ASP A 62 16.10 -6.36 -13.60
CA ASP A 62 14.99 -6.96 -14.36
C ASP A 62 13.71 -6.10 -14.51
N ASN A 63 13.89 -4.77 -14.55
CA ASN A 63 12.80 -3.80 -14.63
C ASN A 63 11.81 -3.85 -13.44
N GLU A 64 12.25 -4.37 -12.28
CA GLU A 64 11.47 -4.43 -11.03
C GLU A 64 11.54 -3.12 -10.22
N GLY A 65 12.47 -2.23 -10.57
CA GLY A 65 12.62 -0.92 -9.94
C GLY A 65 11.47 0.03 -10.29
N HIS A 66 10.95 0.73 -9.28
CA HIS A 66 9.92 1.73 -9.51
C HIS A 66 10.43 2.87 -10.44
N PRO A 67 9.63 3.39 -11.40
CA PRO A 67 10.07 4.42 -12.35
C PRO A 67 10.67 5.68 -11.70
N PHE A 68 10.18 6.05 -10.50
CA PHE A 68 10.70 7.22 -9.79
C PHE A 68 12.12 7.01 -9.26
N VAL A 69 12.58 5.77 -9.03
CA VAL A 69 13.97 5.51 -8.61
C VAL A 69 14.93 5.87 -9.75
N ALA A 70 14.60 5.50 -10.99
CA ALA A 70 15.40 5.88 -12.16
C ALA A 70 15.47 7.40 -12.36
N ALA A 71 14.39 8.13 -12.03
CA ALA A 71 14.36 9.58 -12.12
C ALA A 71 15.27 10.29 -11.10
N LEU A 72 15.60 9.63 -9.98
CA LEU A 72 16.46 10.16 -8.93
C LEU A 72 17.96 9.98 -9.21
N ALA A 73 18.34 9.07 -10.11
CA ALA A 73 19.74 8.76 -10.43
C ALA A 73 20.40 9.78 -11.38
N ARG A 74 19.92 11.04 -11.41
CA ARG A 74 20.42 12.14 -12.23
C ARG A 74 21.38 13.04 -11.47
#